data_AF-A0A8S2GB17-F1
#
_entry.id   AF-A0A8S2GB17-F1
#
_cell.length_a   1.000
_cell.length_b   1.000
_cell.length_c   1.000
_cell.angle_alpha   90.00
_cell.angle_beta   90.00
_cell.angle_gamma   90.00
#
_symmetry.space_group_name_H-M   'P 1'
#
loop_
_entity.id
_entity.type
_entity.pdbx_description
1 polymer ?
#
loop_
_entity_poly.entity_id
_entity_poly.type
_entity_poly.pdbx_seq_one_letter_code
_entity_poly.pdbx_strand_id
1 'polypeptide(L)'
;MATSVNSTFLSAPSSSKKVLWGWQSNSDPWNDQQQKQWKNYSDLDCELIEGRYQKKQREVELGGTHLINFTRMVHMRKDNRHRTRRVKGEVIDAIRYTREERFCYLEHSIPQSFGYIDGCGYIDGYIDVMSQFIR
;
A
#
# COMPACT_ATOMS: atom_id res chain seq x y z
N MET A 1 26.74 -16.36 -49.52
CA MET A 1 25.90 -15.26 -49.00
C MET A 1 25.64 -15.57 -47.53
N ALA A 2 26.23 -14.82 -46.59
CA ALA A 2 26.10 -15.07 -45.16
C ALA A 2 25.12 -14.05 -44.56
N THR A 3 24.00 -14.53 -44.01
CA THR A 3 23.01 -13.71 -43.32
C THR A 3 23.49 -13.41 -41.91
N SER A 4 23.87 -12.15 -41.67
CA SER A 4 24.17 -11.63 -40.34
C SER A 4 22.86 -11.46 -39.58
N VAL A 5 22.70 -12.20 -38.49
CA VAL A 5 21.59 -12.04 -37.54
C VAL A 5 21.94 -10.89 -36.59
N ASN A 6 21.27 -9.75 -36.74
CA ASN A 6 21.36 -8.65 -35.79
C ASN A 6 20.67 -9.04 -34.49
N SER A 7 21.47 -9.43 -33.50
CA SER A 7 21.03 -9.60 -32.11
C SER A 7 20.62 -8.25 -31.54
N THR A 8 19.31 -8.00 -31.47
CA THR A 8 18.73 -6.86 -30.77
C THR A 8 19.09 -6.95 -29.30
N PHE A 9 20.08 -6.17 -28.84
CA PHE A 9 20.38 -6.01 -27.43
C PHE A 9 19.14 -5.46 -26.73
N LEU A 10 18.49 -6.30 -25.93
CA LEU A 10 17.47 -5.90 -24.97
C LEU A 10 18.12 -4.87 -24.04
N SER A 11 17.77 -3.61 -24.24
CA SER A 11 18.21 -2.50 -23.41
C SER A 11 17.76 -2.80 -21.99
N ALA A 12 18.70 -2.89 -21.04
CA ALA A 12 18.38 -3.07 -19.64
C ALA A 12 17.36 -2.00 -19.21
N PRO A 13 16.33 -2.34 -18.42
CA PRO A 13 15.34 -1.37 -17.99
C PRO A 13 16.06 -0.27 -17.21
N SER A 14 15.96 0.98 -17.68
CA SER A 14 16.39 2.15 -16.91
C SER A 14 15.70 2.08 -15.54
N SER A 15 16.47 2.10 -14.45
CA SER A 15 15.94 2.01 -13.09
C SER A 15 14.94 3.14 -12.85
N SER A 16 13.65 2.80 -13.00
CA SER A 16 12.57 3.75 -12.86
C SER A 16 12.42 4.01 -11.38
N LYS A 17 12.74 5.21 -10.92
CA LYS A 17 12.57 5.57 -9.51
C LYS A 17 11.09 5.84 -9.25
N LYS A 18 10.54 5.24 -8.20
CA LYS A 18 9.19 5.51 -7.67
C LYS A 18 9.33 6.19 -6.31
N VAL A 19 8.35 7.00 -5.93
CA VAL A 19 8.25 7.54 -4.56
C VAL A 19 7.14 6.80 -3.83
N LEU A 20 7.46 6.22 -2.68
CA LEU A 20 6.48 5.68 -1.75
C LEU A 20 6.24 6.66 -0.63
N TRP A 21 4.97 6.92 -0.38
CA TRP A 21 4.55 7.73 0.75
C TRP A 21 4.06 6.82 1.87
N GLY A 22 4.43 7.16 3.10
CA GLY A 22 4.00 6.41 4.28
C GLY A 22 3.76 7.30 5.49
N TRP A 23 3.03 6.75 6.45
CA TRP A 23 2.65 7.39 7.70
C TRP A 23 3.04 6.53 8.90
N GLN A 24 3.34 7.18 10.03
CA GLN A 24 3.70 6.46 11.25
C GLN A 24 2.49 5.82 11.92
N SER A 25 2.51 4.51 12.10
CA SER A 25 1.39 3.76 12.68
C SER A 25 1.45 3.58 14.20
N ASN A 26 2.51 4.06 14.86
CA ASN A 26 2.66 4.02 16.31
C ASN A 26 1.46 4.69 17.02
N SER A 27 1.11 4.17 18.20
CA SER A 27 0.11 4.78 19.07
C SER A 27 0.47 6.24 19.37
N ASP A 28 1.72 6.46 19.80
CA ASP A 28 2.35 7.78 19.93
C ASP A 28 3.41 7.99 18.82
N PRO A 29 3.13 8.81 17.80
CA PRO A 29 4.04 9.06 16.68
C PRO A 29 5.17 10.05 17.04
N TRP A 30 5.14 10.67 18.22
CA TRP A 30 6.15 11.65 18.61
C TRP A 30 7.18 11.11 19.59
N ASN A 31 6.98 9.89 20.10
CA ASN A 31 7.94 9.23 20.97
C ASN A 31 9.13 8.70 20.15
N ASP A 32 10.28 9.38 20.25
CA ASP A 32 11.51 8.97 19.57
C ASP A 32 12.23 7.79 20.24
N GLN A 33 11.83 7.36 21.45
CA GLN A 33 12.35 6.17 22.11
C GLN A 33 11.71 4.87 21.57
N GLN A 34 10.55 4.98 20.91
CA GLN A 34 9.88 3.83 20.33
C GLN A 34 10.39 3.55 18.90
N GLN A 35 10.50 2.26 18.54
CA GLN A 35 10.76 1.87 17.16
C GLN A 35 9.65 2.41 16.24
N LYS A 36 10.04 3.20 15.22
CA LYS A 36 9.12 3.83 14.28
C LYS A 36 8.57 2.78 13.32
N GLN A 37 7.26 2.56 13.39
CA GLN A 37 6.53 1.70 12.48
C GLN A 37 5.89 2.56 11.40
N TRP A 38 6.17 2.24 10.15
CA TRP A 38 5.65 2.97 8.99
C TRP A 38 4.69 2.08 8.21
N LYS A 39 3.57 2.65 7.80
CA LYS A 39 2.64 2.03 6.86
C LYS A 39 2.60 2.85 5.58
N ASN A 40 2.61 2.17 4.45
CA ASN A 40 2.53 2.80 3.15
C ASN A 40 1.08 3.24 2.86
N TYR A 41 0.92 4.31 2.11
CA TYR A 41 -0.35 4.62 1.48
C TYR A 41 -0.59 3.67 0.30
N SER A 42 -1.83 3.61 -0.19
CA SER A 42 -2.13 2.88 -1.43
C SER A 42 -1.36 3.48 -2.61
N ASP A 43 -1.14 2.70 -3.69
CA ASP A 43 -0.48 3.20 -4.90
C ASP A 43 -1.15 4.47 -5.44
N LEU A 44 -2.48 4.48 -5.48
CA LEU A 44 -3.28 5.62 -5.96
C LEU A 44 -3.07 6.86 -5.06
N ASP A 45 -3.10 6.66 -3.75
CA ASP A 45 -2.85 7.75 -2.81
C ASP A 45 -1.40 8.25 -2.92
N CYS A 46 -0.41 7.36 -3.07
CA CYS A 46 0.99 7.74 -3.27
C CYS A 46 1.15 8.62 -4.52
N GLU A 47 0.54 8.25 -5.64
CA GLU A 47 0.56 9.04 -6.88
C GLU A 47 -0.11 10.41 -6.70
N LEU A 48 -1.25 10.44 -6.00
CA LEU A 48 -1.96 11.68 -5.69
C LEU A 48 -1.11 12.61 -4.80
N ILE A 49 -0.55 12.07 -3.73
CA ILE A 49 0.30 12.79 -2.76
C ILE A 49 1.52 13.36 -3.48
N GLU A 50 2.25 12.50 -4.22
CA GLU A 50 3.44 12.90 -4.97
C GLU A 50 3.10 13.98 -6.00
N GLY A 51 2.00 13.82 -6.74
CA GLY A 51 1.56 14.79 -7.73
C GLY A 51 1.22 16.16 -7.12
N ARG A 52 0.62 16.22 -5.91
CA ARG A 52 0.37 17.50 -5.21
C ARG A 52 1.66 18.07 -4.61
N TYR A 53 2.54 17.22 -4.09
CA TYR A 53 3.81 17.61 -3.49
C TYR A 53 4.74 18.25 -4.52
N GLN A 54 4.89 17.63 -5.70
CA GLN A 54 5.67 18.18 -6.82
C GLN A 54 5.13 19.51 -7.32
N LYS A 55 3.80 19.70 -7.28
CA LYS A 55 3.13 20.98 -7.58
C LYS A 55 3.27 22.02 -6.46
N LYS A 56 4.07 21.74 -5.42
CA LYS A 56 4.31 22.61 -4.26
C LYS A 56 3.02 23.06 -3.56
N GLN A 57 2.00 22.21 -3.59
CA GLN A 57 0.79 22.49 -2.82
C GLN A 57 1.06 22.33 -1.33
N ARG A 58 0.27 23.00 -0.49
CA ARG A 58 0.46 22.97 0.97
C ARG A 58 -0.17 21.73 1.61
N GLU A 59 -1.20 21.19 0.98
CA GLU A 59 -1.96 20.08 1.51
C GLU A 59 -2.61 19.24 0.41
N VAL A 60 -2.94 18.00 0.76
CA VAL A 60 -3.72 17.08 -0.06
C VAL A 60 -4.76 16.39 0.81
N GLU A 61 -5.96 16.25 0.28
CA GLU A 61 -7.06 15.54 0.90
C GLU A 61 -7.12 14.11 0.38
N LEU A 62 -7.27 13.14 1.28
CA LEU A 62 -7.40 11.73 0.98
C LEU A 62 -8.76 11.22 1.46
N GLY A 63 -9.54 10.62 0.54
CA GLY A 63 -10.79 9.92 0.86
C GLY A 63 -11.82 10.72 1.65
N GLY A 64 -11.88 12.05 1.50
CA GLY A 64 -12.89 12.90 2.14
C GLY A 64 -12.68 13.19 3.64
N THR A 65 -11.87 12.39 4.33
CA THR A 65 -11.78 12.35 5.80
C THR A 65 -10.39 12.65 6.33
N HIS A 66 -9.37 12.49 5.50
CA HIS A 66 -7.98 12.65 5.85
C HIS A 66 -7.34 13.83 5.10
N LEU A 67 -6.40 14.49 5.75
CA LEU A 67 -5.64 15.60 5.18
C LEU A 67 -4.15 15.39 5.49
N ILE A 68 -3.30 15.56 4.48
CA ILE A 68 -1.86 15.62 4.65
C ILE A 68 -1.44 17.07 4.47
N ASN A 69 -0.74 17.63 5.45
CA ASN A 69 -0.12 18.93 5.39
C ASN A 69 1.37 18.75 5.07
N PHE A 70 1.78 19.18 3.88
CA PHE A 70 3.15 19.04 3.38
C PHE A 70 4.13 19.99 4.07
N THR A 71 3.67 21.14 4.56
CA THR A 71 4.54 22.09 5.27
C THR A 71 5.04 21.51 6.59
N ARG A 72 4.18 20.78 7.28
CA ARG A 72 4.48 20.15 8.57
C ARG A 72 4.85 18.67 8.45
N MET A 73 4.71 18.08 7.26
CA MET A 73 4.87 16.66 6.99
C MET A 73 4.04 15.79 7.96
N VAL A 74 2.75 16.14 8.10
CA VAL A 74 1.81 15.45 9.00
C VAL A 74 0.52 15.06 8.29
N HIS A 75 0.02 13.88 8.64
CA HIS A 75 -1.30 13.36 8.32
C HIS A 75 -2.21 13.60 9.51
N MET A 76 -3.38 14.18 9.27
CA MET A 76 -4.42 14.40 10.27
C MET A 76 -5.78 13.96 9.74
N ARG A 77 -6.69 13.63 10.64
CA ARG A 77 -8.10 13.49 10.26
C ARG A 77 -8.79 14.84 10.32
N LYS A 78 -9.78 15.05 9.46
CA LYS A 78 -10.57 16.28 9.42
C LYS A 78 -11.47 16.45 10.63
N ASP A 79 -12.04 15.34 11.11
CA ASP A 79 -12.91 15.28 12.30
C ASP A 79 -12.12 15.56 13.59
N ASN A 80 -10.87 15.10 13.65
CA ASN A 80 -10.00 15.29 14.81
C ASN A 80 -8.58 15.71 14.39
N ARG A 81 -8.37 17.03 14.35
CA ARG A 81 -7.08 17.64 13.97
C ARG A 81 -5.98 17.44 15.00
N HIS A 82 -6.30 17.04 16.24
CA HIS A 82 -5.30 16.75 17.27
C HIS A 82 -4.61 15.41 17.04
N ARG A 83 -5.28 14.47 16.36
CA ARG A 83 -4.68 13.19 15.96
C ARG A 83 -3.83 13.39 14.71
N THR A 84 -2.57 13.78 14.93
CA THR A 84 -1.58 13.94 13.87
C THR A 84 -0.58 12.78 13.85
N ARG A 85 -0.19 12.33 12.66
CA ARG A 85 0.83 11.30 12.43
C ARG A 85 1.89 11.85 11.48
N ARG A 86 3.17 11.51 11.66
CA ARG A 86 4.22 11.96 10.75
C ARG A 86 4.11 11.25 9.41
N VAL A 87 4.49 11.94 8.34
CA VAL A 87 4.50 11.45 6.96
C VAL A 87 5.91 11.54 6.39
N LYS A 88 6.30 10.57 5.56
CA LYS A 88 7.54 10.62 4.78
C LYS A 88 7.33 10.12 3.36
N GLY A 89 8.09 10.66 2.42
CA GLY A 89 8.27 10.12 1.09
C GLY A 89 9.64 9.46 0.99
N GLU A 90 9.70 8.27 0.40
CA GLU A 90 10.93 7.50 0.21
C GLU A 90 11.08 7.13 -1.26
N VAL A 91 12.25 7.43 -1.83
CA VAL A 91 12.55 7.08 -3.22
C VAL A 91 13.03 5.64 -3.26
N ILE A 92 12.31 4.82 -4.00
CA ILE A 92 12.57 3.39 -4.17
C ILE A 92 12.76 3.04 -5.64
N ASP A 93 13.46 1.95 -5.90
CA ASP A 93 13.58 1.38 -7.24
C ASP A 93 12.29 0.65 -7.62
N ALA A 94 11.66 1.03 -8.74
CA ALA A 94 10.42 0.40 -9.19
C ALA A 94 10.59 -1.10 -9.47
N ILE A 95 11.80 -1.54 -9.82
CA ILE A 95 12.09 -2.96 -10.04
C ILE A 95 11.92 -3.74 -8.72
N ARG A 96 12.38 -3.18 -7.59
CA ARG A 96 12.22 -3.79 -6.27
C ARG A 96 10.75 -3.78 -5.83
N TYR A 97 10.07 -2.66 -6.05
CA TYR A 97 8.66 -2.49 -5.68
C TYR A 97 7.72 -3.49 -6.33
N THR A 98 7.88 -3.71 -7.64
CA THR A 98 6.97 -4.55 -8.44
C THR A 98 7.02 -6.01 -8.01
N ARG A 99 8.13 -6.44 -7.39
CA ARG A 99 8.36 -7.83 -7.02
C ARG A 99 7.98 -8.16 -5.58
N GLU A 100 8.16 -7.22 -4.66
CA GLU A 100 8.02 -7.49 -3.21
C GLU A 100 6.64 -7.09 -2.65
N GLU A 101 6.04 -5.97 -3.07
CA GLU A 101 4.80 -5.48 -2.42
C GLU A 101 3.50 -5.91 -3.13
N ARG A 102 3.54 -6.24 -4.42
CA ARG A 102 2.34 -6.69 -5.17
C ARG A 102 1.88 -8.11 -4.82
N PHE A 103 2.74 -8.90 -4.18
CA PHE A 103 2.49 -10.32 -3.90
C PHE A 103 2.55 -10.66 -2.40
N CYS A 104 2.58 -9.68 -1.50
CA CYS A 104 2.32 -9.94 -0.08
C CYS A 104 0.82 -10.18 0.14
N TYR A 105 0.39 -11.41 -0.17
CA TYR A 105 -0.86 -11.94 0.36
C TYR A 105 -0.78 -11.88 1.88
N LEU A 106 -1.88 -11.48 2.53
CA LEU A 106 -2.07 -11.75 3.96
C LEU A 106 -1.72 -13.23 4.19
N GLU A 107 -0.73 -13.51 5.02
CA GLU A 107 -0.66 -14.79 5.72
C GLU A 107 -1.89 -14.85 6.66
N HIS A 108 -3.06 -15.12 6.08
CA HIS A 108 -4.04 -15.89 6.81
C HIS A 108 -3.43 -17.27 6.93
N SER A 109 -2.96 -17.58 8.13
CA SER A 109 -2.59 -18.93 8.54
C SER A 109 -3.68 -19.89 8.06
N ILE A 110 -3.42 -20.60 6.96
CA ILE A 110 -4.26 -21.70 6.50
C ILE A 110 -4.09 -22.77 7.58
N PRO A 111 -5.15 -23.13 8.33
CA PRO A 111 -5.04 -24.26 9.23
C PRO A 111 -4.76 -25.49 8.37
N GLN A 112 -3.63 -26.11 8.67
CA GLN A 112 -3.13 -27.30 8.04
C GLN A 112 -4.11 -28.45 8.32
N SER A 113 -4.99 -28.76 7.37
CA SER A 113 -5.64 -30.07 7.32
C SER A 113 -5.55 -30.64 5.92
N PHE A 114 -4.65 -31.62 5.79
CA PHE A 114 -4.55 -32.55 4.68
C PHE A 114 -5.93 -33.14 4.34
N GLY A 115 -6.31 -33.05 3.07
CA GLY A 115 -7.51 -33.68 2.54
C GLY A 115 -7.51 -33.61 1.02
N TYR A 116 -6.76 -34.51 0.39
CA TYR A 116 -6.87 -34.81 -1.03
C TYR A 116 -8.28 -35.34 -1.30
N ILE A 117 -9.07 -34.65 -2.13
CA ILE A 117 -10.20 -35.27 -2.84
C ILE A 117 -10.32 -34.63 -4.22
N ASP A 118 -9.97 -35.41 -5.24
CA ASP A 118 -10.30 -35.18 -6.64
C ASP A 118 -11.82 -35.13 -6.82
N GLY A 119 -12.29 -34.24 -7.70
CA GLY A 119 -13.56 -34.43 -8.38
C GLY A 119 -14.69 -33.48 -7.98
N CYS A 120 -15.12 -32.72 -8.99
CA CYS A 120 -16.50 -32.30 -9.28
C CYS A 120 -17.39 -31.77 -8.15
N GLY A 121 -17.85 -30.53 -8.34
CA GLY A 121 -19.23 -30.18 -7.99
C GLY A 121 -19.39 -28.90 -7.19
N TYR A 122 -20.01 -27.92 -7.84
CA TYR A 122 -20.96 -26.94 -7.30
C TYR A 122 -21.13 -26.92 -5.77
N ILE A 123 -20.82 -25.79 -5.14
CA ILE A 123 -21.48 -25.41 -3.89
C ILE A 123 -21.95 -23.98 -4.02
N ASP A 124 -23.25 -23.88 -4.25
CA ASP A 124 -24.08 -22.69 -4.12
C ASP A 124 -24.05 -22.26 -2.63
N GLY A 125 -23.78 -20.98 -2.38
CA GLY A 125 -23.53 -20.46 -1.03
C GLY A 125 -24.20 -19.11 -0.85
N TYR A 126 -25.53 -19.12 -0.94
CA TYR A 126 -26.39 -17.99 -0.63
C TYR A 126 -26.23 -17.54 0.83
N ILE A 127 -26.34 -16.23 1.02
CA ILE A 127 -26.21 -15.46 2.26
C ILE A 127 -27.48 -15.62 3.12
N ASP A 128 -27.34 -15.24 4.40
CA ASP A 128 -28.38 -14.68 5.29
C ASP A 128 -29.15 -15.72 6.15
N VAL A 129 -29.53 -15.49 7.41
CA VAL A 129 -29.80 -14.23 8.13
C VAL A 129 -29.59 -14.43 9.64
N MET A 130 -29.19 -13.36 10.30
CA MET A 130 -29.42 -13.06 11.71
C MET A 130 -30.82 -13.46 12.24
N SER A 131 -30.90 -14.03 13.44
CA SER A 131 -31.99 -13.76 14.40
C SER A 131 -31.59 -14.27 15.79
N GLN A 132 -31.18 -13.38 16.69
CA GLN A 132 -31.98 -12.88 17.84
C GLN A 132 -32.41 -13.99 18.82
N PHE A 133 -31.78 -14.10 19.99
CA PHE A 133 -32.16 -13.45 21.27
C PHE A 133 -33.53 -13.88 21.83
N ILE A 134 -33.51 -14.30 23.12
CA ILE A 134 -34.63 -14.51 24.06
C ILE A 134 -35.33 -15.88 23.83
N ARG A 135 -35.37 -16.86 24.75
CA ARG A 135 -35.36 -16.90 26.22
C ARG A 135 -34.89 -18.28 26.68
#